data_AF-B6AAU9-F1
#
_entry.id   AF-B6AAU9-F1
#
_cell.length_a   1.000
_cell.length_b   1.000
_cell.length_c   1.000
_cell.angle_alpha   90.00
_cell.angle_beta   90.00
_cell.angle_gamma   90.00
#
_symmetry.space_group_name_H-M   'P 1'
#
loop_
_entity.id
_entity.type
_entity.pdbx_description
1 polymer ?
#
loop_
_entity_poly.entity_id
_entity_poly.type
_entity_poly.pdbx_seq_one_letter_code
_entity_poly.pdbx_strand_id
1 'polypeptide(L)'
;MKRSRSNIDCEEISTRKLNSKVKLSRSTDNYLKKSNYKKCPEGEDKDSPVRVYADGVYDLLHLGHMRQLEQAKKMFTYTHLIVGVASDEETHRLKGRTVQNLAERTETLRHIKWIDEIISPCPWVIDKNFIEKHRIDYVAHDDAPYIAKQIKRNDEDHNNNSNVDNITSNSNSEDLACANEDDIYGWLKRAGKFKATQRTQGVSTTDLIVRILQNYEDYVDRSLQRGITPNELNIGYMKANQIQMKRGIQRWGEKVTNELTKVTLTDRPLGIKFDESVENIRNQIHKSFDAWRKVSKRYLEGFARTFDPMRSLFRENRSPDIYSPN
;
A
#
# COMPACT_ATOMS: atom_id res chain seq x y z
N MET A 1 -11.69 -49.39 -40.84
CA MET A 1 -10.75 -48.59 -40.03
C MET A 1 -11.52 -47.83 -38.96
N LYS A 2 -11.28 -48.20 -37.70
CA LYS A 2 -11.91 -47.66 -36.48
C LYS A 2 -11.38 -46.25 -36.17
N ARG A 3 -12.23 -45.33 -35.74
CA ARG A 3 -11.87 -44.27 -34.78
C ARG A 3 -13.08 -43.94 -33.90
N SER A 4 -13.20 -44.66 -32.78
CA SER A 4 -14.03 -44.30 -31.64
C SER A 4 -13.43 -43.08 -30.95
N ARG A 5 -14.19 -41.99 -30.83
CA ARG A 5 -13.84 -40.83 -30.01
C ARG A 5 -14.09 -41.19 -28.54
N SER A 6 -13.04 -41.38 -27.76
CA SER A 6 -13.13 -41.38 -26.30
C SER A 6 -13.17 -39.93 -25.83
N ASN A 7 -14.31 -39.49 -25.30
CA ASN A 7 -14.39 -38.33 -24.42
C ASN A 7 -13.53 -38.64 -23.19
N ILE A 8 -12.39 -37.96 -23.07
CA ILE A 8 -11.56 -37.99 -21.87
C ILE A 8 -12.07 -36.85 -20.99
N ASP A 9 -12.73 -37.22 -19.90
CA ASP A 9 -13.27 -36.31 -18.90
C ASP A 9 -12.14 -35.47 -18.27
N CYS A 10 -12.22 -34.15 -18.39
CA CYS A 10 -11.21 -33.23 -17.87
C CYS A 10 -11.16 -33.19 -16.33
N GLU A 11 -12.15 -33.76 -15.64
CA GLU A 11 -12.18 -33.84 -14.17
C GLU A 11 -11.28 -34.95 -13.59
N GLU A 12 -10.98 -36.01 -14.35
CA GLU A 12 -10.19 -37.14 -13.83
C GLU A 12 -8.68 -36.89 -13.84
N ILE A 13 -8.20 -35.94 -14.64
CA ILE A 13 -6.78 -35.57 -14.73
C ILE A 13 -6.41 -34.58 -13.62
N SER A 14 -7.37 -33.77 -13.14
CA SER A 14 -7.17 -32.85 -12.02
C SER A 14 -7.03 -33.60 -10.70
N THR A 15 -7.86 -34.61 -10.46
CA THR A 15 -7.87 -35.40 -9.22
C THR A 15 -6.65 -36.30 -9.06
N ARG A 16 -6.08 -36.84 -10.15
CA ARG A 16 -4.85 -37.65 -10.09
C ARG A 16 -3.57 -36.84 -9.84
N LYS A 17 -3.53 -35.55 -10.23
CA LYS A 17 -2.42 -34.65 -9.89
C LYS A 17 -2.53 -34.03 -8.49
N LEU A 18 -3.75 -33.92 -7.96
CA LEU A 18 -4.01 -33.54 -6.56
C LEU A 18 -3.65 -34.67 -5.58
N ASN A 19 -3.92 -35.93 -5.93
CA ASN A 19 -3.65 -37.07 -5.04
C ASN A 19 -2.18 -37.55 -4.98
N SER A 20 -1.28 -37.02 -5.81
CA SER A 20 0.17 -37.31 -5.71
C SER A 20 0.95 -36.29 -4.87
N LYS A 21 0.31 -35.19 -4.44
CA LYS A 21 0.92 -34.16 -3.58
C LYS A 21 0.21 -33.94 -2.23
N VAL A 22 -0.90 -34.62 -1.96
CA VAL A 22 -1.47 -34.74 -0.61
C VAL A 22 -0.77 -35.89 0.13
N LYS A 23 0.48 -35.63 0.52
CA LYS A 23 1.10 -36.26 1.70
C LYS A 23 1.12 -35.20 2.80
N LEU A 24 -0.07 -34.82 3.26
CA LEU A 24 -0.19 -33.99 4.46
C LEU A 24 -0.16 -34.90 5.69
N SER A 25 0.68 -34.51 6.63
CA SER A 25 0.54 -34.74 8.08
C SER A 25 0.44 -36.18 8.57
N ARG A 26 1.58 -36.87 8.66
CA ARG A 26 1.75 -37.97 9.64
C ARG A 26 3.20 -38.33 9.99
N SER A 27 4.12 -37.35 9.92
CA SER A 27 5.53 -37.59 10.26
C SER A 27 6.24 -36.42 10.96
N THR A 28 5.53 -35.36 11.36
CA THR A 28 6.13 -34.18 12.00
C THR A 28 6.32 -34.32 13.51
N ASP A 29 5.74 -35.34 14.15
CA ASP A 29 5.77 -35.48 15.61
C ASP A 29 6.98 -36.29 16.14
N ASN A 30 7.90 -36.73 15.27
CA ASN A 30 9.08 -37.51 15.67
C ASN A 30 10.43 -36.78 15.56
N TYR A 31 10.45 -35.48 15.24
CA TYR A 31 11.67 -34.65 15.19
C TYR A 31 11.95 -33.84 16.47
N LEU A 32 11.32 -34.19 17.59
CA LEU A 32 11.54 -33.57 18.90
C LEU A 32 12.57 -34.33 19.78
N LYS A 33 13.40 -35.20 19.20
CA LYS A 33 14.51 -35.83 19.93
C LYS A 33 15.82 -35.08 19.69
N LYS A 34 16.24 -34.34 20.74
CA LYS A 34 17.61 -33.94 21.09
C LYS A 34 18.64 -34.12 19.96
N SER A 35 18.95 -33.05 19.24
CA SER A 35 20.25 -32.92 18.58
C SER A 35 20.88 -31.60 18.96
N ASN A 36 22.15 -31.66 19.34
CA ASN A 36 23.00 -30.52 19.65
C ASN A 36 23.02 -29.57 18.43
N TYR A 37 22.19 -28.53 18.45
CA TYR A 37 22.25 -27.48 17.44
C TYR A 37 23.54 -26.69 17.65
N LYS A 38 24.56 -27.01 16.86
CA LYS A 38 25.84 -26.29 16.87
C LYS A 38 25.61 -25.00 16.11
N LYS A 39 25.51 -23.88 16.82
CA LYS A 39 25.39 -22.56 16.23
C LYS A 39 26.70 -22.22 15.53
N CYS A 40 26.78 -22.37 14.20
CA CYS A 40 27.91 -21.90 13.43
C CYS A 40 27.82 -20.37 13.33
N PRO A 41 28.77 -19.61 13.92
CA PRO A 41 28.62 -18.16 14.00
C PRO A 41 28.73 -17.46 12.63
N GLU A 42 29.31 -18.12 11.62
CA GLU A 42 29.74 -17.46 10.36
C GLU A 42 29.30 -18.18 9.06
N GLY A 43 28.49 -19.26 9.14
CA GLY A 43 27.84 -19.83 7.96
C GLY A 43 28.76 -20.54 6.96
N GLU A 44 29.85 -21.15 7.43
CA GLU A 44 30.83 -21.87 6.60
C GLU A 44 30.46 -23.33 6.32
N ASP A 45 29.51 -23.91 7.05
CA ASP A 45 29.08 -25.29 6.89
C ASP A 45 27.83 -25.39 6.01
N LYS A 46 27.88 -26.25 5.00
CA LYS A 46 26.77 -26.52 4.09
C LYS A 46 25.64 -27.32 4.75
N ASP A 47 25.97 -28.18 5.72
CA ASP A 47 24.99 -29.03 6.41
C ASP A 47 24.31 -28.29 7.58
N SER A 48 24.80 -27.10 7.93
CA SER A 48 24.22 -26.21 8.93
C SER A 48 24.12 -24.76 8.42
N PRO A 49 23.26 -24.49 7.42
CA PRO A 49 23.11 -23.15 6.86
C PRO A 49 22.53 -22.18 7.89
N VAL A 50 22.96 -20.92 7.83
CA VAL A 50 22.44 -19.84 8.66
C VAL A 50 20.98 -19.57 8.31
N ARG A 51 20.10 -19.57 9.30
CA ARG A 51 18.66 -19.39 9.10
C ARG A 51 18.30 -17.92 9.21
N VAL A 52 18.02 -17.30 8.07
CA VAL A 52 17.64 -15.89 7.96
C VAL A 52 16.13 -15.81 7.75
N TYR A 53 15.47 -14.95 8.52
CA TYR A 53 14.04 -14.68 8.41
C TYR A 53 13.78 -13.30 7.83
N ALA A 54 12.94 -13.19 6.81
CA ALA A 54 12.50 -11.92 6.24
C ALA A 54 10.96 -11.87 6.18
N ASP A 55 10.36 -10.93 6.87
CA ASP A 55 8.92 -10.73 6.92
C ASP A 55 8.44 -9.58 6.03
N GLY A 56 7.18 -9.67 5.63
CA GLY A 56 6.55 -8.62 4.85
C GLY A 56 5.11 -8.93 4.48
N VAL A 57 4.45 -7.92 3.92
CA VAL A 57 3.13 -8.09 3.32
C VAL A 57 3.27 -8.74 1.93
N TYR A 58 4.25 -8.29 1.13
CA TYR A 58 4.48 -8.78 -0.24
C TYR A 58 3.28 -8.65 -1.19
N ASP A 59 2.47 -7.60 -1.01
CA ASP A 59 1.37 -7.27 -1.92
C ASP A 59 1.90 -6.65 -3.23
N LEU A 60 1.27 -7.01 -4.36
CA LEU A 60 1.73 -6.77 -5.73
C LEU A 60 3.22 -7.05 -5.88
N LEU A 61 3.60 -8.32 -5.74
CA LEU A 61 5.00 -8.75 -5.71
C LEU A 61 5.80 -8.15 -6.88
N HIS A 62 6.88 -7.45 -6.56
CA HIS A 62 7.63 -6.63 -7.50
C HIS A 62 9.14 -6.70 -7.23
N LEU A 63 9.94 -6.06 -8.11
CA LEU A 63 11.41 -6.12 -8.07
C LEU A 63 12.02 -5.72 -6.72
N GLY A 64 11.43 -4.74 -6.04
CA GLY A 64 11.87 -4.34 -4.70
C GLY A 64 11.87 -5.49 -3.69
N HIS A 65 10.79 -6.28 -3.63
CA HIS A 65 10.70 -7.46 -2.77
C HIS A 65 11.71 -8.53 -3.19
N MET A 66 11.79 -8.83 -4.50
CA MET A 66 12.70 -9.85 -5.01
C MET A 66 14.18 -9.53 -4.72
N ARG A 67 14.58 -8.26 -4.80
CA ARG A 67 15.95 -7.82 -4.46
C ARG A 67 16.22 -7.78 -2.97
N GLN A 68 15.22 -7.48 -2.14
CA GLN A 68 15.35 -7.58 -0.68
C GLN A 68 15.60 -9.04 -0.28
N LEU A 69 14.81 -9.97 -0.82
CA LEU A 69 14.96 -11.40 -0.57
C LEU A 69 16.27 -11.96 -1.13
N GLU A 70 16.71 -11.47 -2.29
CA GLU A 70 18.04 -11.78 -2.84
C GLU A 70 19.15 -11.37 -1.88
N GLN A 71 19.08 -10.15 -1.34
CA GLN A 71 20.06 -9.67 -0.36
C GLN A 71 20.08 -10.57 0.88
N ALA A 72 18.90 -10.89 1.43
CA ALA A 72 18.77 -11.78 2.59
C ALA A 72 19.38 -13.17 2.33
N LYS A 73 19.11 -13.77 1.16
CA LYS A 73 19.67 -15.08 0.76
C LYS A 73 21.19 -15.05 0.56
N LYS A 74 21.76 -13.89 0.21
CA LYS A 74 23.20 -13.71 -0.05
C LYS A 74 23.99 -13.15 1.14
N MET A 75 23.36 -12.95 2.31
CA MET A 75 24.04 -12.41 3.49
C MET A 75 25.18 -13.30 4.00
N PHE A 76 25.02 -14.62 3.84
CA PHE A 76 26.02 -15.62 4.25
C PHE A 76 26.25 -16.63 3.12
N THR A 77 27.39 -17.30 3.14
CA THR A 77 27.80 -18.30 2.14
C THR A 77 26.74 -19.41 2.00
N TYR A 78 26.32 -20.00 3.13
CA TYR A 78 25.22 -20.96 3.18
C TYR A 78 24.07 -20.38 4.02
N THR A 79 23.03 -19.93 3.32
CA THR A 79 21.84 -19.32 3.94
C THR A 79 20.60 -20.15 3.63
N HIS A 80 19.77 -20.41 4.65
CA HIS A 80 18.40 -20.91 4.51
C HIS A 80 17.44 -19.74 4.80
N LEU A 81 16.78 -19.25 3.77
CA LEU A 81 15.88 -18.09 3.82
C LEU A 81 14.45 -18.53 4.08
N ILE A 82 13.94 -18.10 5.23
CA ILE A 82 12.56 -18.24 5.66
C ILE A 82 11.84 -16.90 5.41
N VAL A 83 10.71 -16.95 4.73
CA VAL A 83 9.92 -15.74 4.44
C VAL A 83 8.58 -15.79 5.18
N GLY A 84 8.32 -14.77 5.99
CA GLY A 84 7.06 -14.60 6.70
C GLY A 84 6.08 -13.72 5.94
N VAL A 85 4.84 -14.18 5.76
CA VAL A 85 3.78 -13.44 5.09
C VAL A 85 2.72 -13.01 6.10
N ALA A 86 2.56 -11.70 6.31
CA ALA A 86 1.58 -11.17 7.26
C ALA A 86 0.14 -11.48 6.84
N SER A 87 -0.75 -11.73 7.82
CA SER A 87 -2.18 -11.97 7.60
C SER A 87 -2.89 -10.75 6.99
N ASP A 88 -4.01 -10.96 6.30
CA ASP A 88 -4.79 -9.86 5.74
C ASP A 88 -5.38 -8.99 6.86
N GLU A 89 -5.86 -9.62 7.94
CA GLU A 89 -6.48 -8.98 9.09
C GLU A 89 -5.51 -8.05 9.82
N GLU A 90 -4.29 -8.52 10.13
CA GLU A 90 -3.29 -7.68 10.78
C GLU A 90 -2.79 -6.57 9.86
N THR A 91 -2.61 -6.88 8.57
CA THR A 91 -2.17 -5.88 7.58
C THR A 91 -3.18 -4.75 7.46
N HIS A 92 -4.48 -5.07 7.37
CA HIS A 92 -5.55 -4.07 7.28
C HIS A 92 -5.64 -3.23 8.55
N ARG A 93 -5.42 -3.83 9.72
CA ARG A 93 -5.44 -3.14 11.01
C ARG A 93 -4.26 -2.19 11.21
N LEU A 94 -3.04 -2.60 10.83
CA LEU A 94 -1.80 -1.93 11.26
C LEU A 94 -1.10 -1.13 10.15
N LYS A 95 -1.44 -1.38 8.88
CA LYS A 95 -0.77 -0.75 7.73
C LYS A 95 -1.73 -0.18 6.70
N GLY A 96 -2.72 -0.96 6.27
CA GLY A 96 -3.69 -0.56 5.25
C GLY A 96 -4.20 -1.72 4.42
N ARG A 97 -5.03 -1.42 3.43
CA ARG A 97 -5.65 -2.42 2.55
C ARG A 97 -4.62 -3.07 1.63
N THR A 98 -4.86 -4.34 1.32
CA THR A 98 -4.13 -5.12 0.32
C THR A 98 -4.98 -5.28 -0.96
N VAL A 99 -4.32 -5.39 -2.11
CA VAL A 99 -4.96 -5.75 -3.38
C VAL A 99 -5.09 -7.26 -3.49
N GLN A 100 -4.02 -7.99 -3.14
CA GLN A 100 -3.99 -9.45 -3.13
C GLN A 100 -4.31 -10.01 -1.75
N ASN A 101 -5.01 -11.14 -1.71
CA ASN A 101 -5.28 -11.87 -0.47
C ASN A 101 -4.05 -12.68 0.00
N LEU A 102 -4.08 -13.18 1.24
CA LEU A 102 -2.99 -13.96 1.83
C LEU A 102 -2.57 -15.17 0.99
N ALA A 103 -3.53 -15.89 0.41
CA ALA A 103 -3.24 -17.09 -0.39
C ALA A 103 -2.50 -16.74 -1.68
N GLU A 104 -2.94 -15.70 -2.39
CA GLU A 104 -2.29 -15.18 -3.60
C GLU A 104 -0.87 -14.70 -3.33
N ARG A 105 -0.68 -13.92 -2.25
CA ARG A 105 0.66 -13.44 -1.84
C ARG A 105 1.59 -14.60 -1.51
N THR A 106 1.08 -15.58 -0.76
CA THR A 106 1.83 -16.79 -0.38
C THR A 106 2.22 -17.61 -1.60
N GLU A 107 1.29 -17.86 -2.53
CA GLU A 107 1.57 -18.65 -3.73
C GLU A 107 2.57 -17.95 -4.65
N THR A 108 2.43 -16.63 -4.84
CA THR A 108 3.36 -15.86 -5.68
C THR A 108 4.80 -15.96 -5.14
N LEU A 109 4.98 -15.94 -3.82
CA LEU A 109 6.30 -16.09 -3.19
C LEU A 109 6.90 -17.49 -3.39
N ARG A 110 6.11 -18.55 -3.55
CA ARG A 110 6.64 -19.91 -3.81
C ARG A 110 7.42 -20.00 -5.12
N HIS A 111 7.19 -19.07 -6.04
CA HIS A 111 7.89 -19.02 -7.33
C HIS A 111 9.16 -18.17 -7.31
N ILE A 112 9.49 -17.55 -6.17
CA ILE A 112 10.71 -16.75 -6.03
C ILE A 112 11.91 -17.64 -5.76
N LYS A 113 12.90 -17.56 -6.65
CA LYS A 113 14.16 -18.31 -6.64
C LYS A 113 14.87 -18.34 -5.27
N TRP A 114 14.79 -17.26 -4.52
CA TRP A 114 15.61 -17.05 -3.32
C TRP A 114 15.04 -17.72 -2.06
N ILE A 115 13.75 -18.06 -2.06
CA ILE A 115 13.03 -18.51 -0.87
C ILE A 115 13.17 -20.03 -0.72
N ASP A 116 13.52 -20.49 0.48
CA ASP A 116 13.55 -21.92 0.80
C ASP A 116 12.31 -22.37 1.60
N GLU A 117 11.81 -21.50 2.48
CA GLU A 117 10.69 -21.80 3.39
C GLU A 117 9.75 -20.60 3.51
N ILE A 118 8.44 -20.85 3.61
CA ILE A 118 7.43 -19.79 3.78
C ILE A 118 6.59 -20.08 5.02
N ILE A 119 6.40 -19.07 5.87
CA ILE A 119 5.51 -19.08 7.03
C ILE A 119 4.36 -18.12 6.74
N SER A 120 3.14 -18.64 6.67
CA SER A 120 1.94 -17.87 6.32
C SER A 120 0.72 -18.42 7.09
N PRO A 121 0.05 -17.62 7.94
CA PRO A 121 0.40 -16.25 8.33
C PRO A 121 1.60 -16.20 9.30
N CYS A 122 2.36 -15.10 9.28
CA CYS A 122 3.39 -14.79 10.26
C CYS A 122 2.94 -13.71 11.26
N PRO A 123 3.50 -13.66 12.48
CA PRO A 123 3.15 -12.63 13.44
C PRO A 123 3.65 -11.25 13.01
N TRP A 124 2.92 -10.19 13.37
CA TRP A 124 3.35 -8.81 13.09
C TRP A 124 4.55 -8.37 13.95
N VAL A 125 4.62 -8.82 15.21
CA VAL A 125 5.74 -8.57 16.11
C VAL A 125 6.41 -9.91 16.41
N ILE A 126 7.70 -10.01 16.11
CA ILE A 126 8.48 -11.23 16.32
C ILE A 126 8.79 -11.35 17.82
N ASP A 127 8.39 -12.47 18.42
CA ASP A 127 8.70 -12.81 19.80
C ASP A 127 9.86 -13.84 19.89
N LYS A 128 10.38 -14.05 21.11
CA LYS A 128 11.47 -15.01 21.33
C LYS A 128 11.03 -16.45 21.03
N ASN A 129 9.79 -16.80 21.35
CA ASN A 129 9.24 -18.14 21.13
C ASN A 129 9.20 -18.50 19.64
N PHE A 130 8.83 -17.55 18.78
CA PHE A 130 8.84 -17.71 17.32
C PHE A 130 10.24 -17.95 16.79
N ILE A 131 11.23 -17.19 17.28
CA ILE A 131 12.64 -17.36 16.91
C ILE A 131 13.14 -18.75 17.28
N GLU A 132 12.87 -19.20 18.50
CA GLU A 132 13.30 -20.52 18.98
C GLU A 132 12.61 -21.66 18.21
N LYS A 133 11.29 -21.54 18.01
CA LYS A 133 10.47 -22.53 17.28
C LYS A 133 10.96 -22.73 15.84
N HIS A 134 11.27 -21.65 15.14
CA HIS A 134 11.71 -21.69 13.73
C HIS A 134 13.23 -21.73 13.58
N ARG A 135 13.98 -21.73 14.69
CA ARG A 135 15.44 -21.70 14.77
C ARG A 135 16.02 -20.56 13.93
N ILE A 136 15.53 -19.34 14.16
CA ILE A 136 15.96 -18.16 13.41
C ILE A 136 17.25 -17.60 14.01
N ASP A 137 18.29 -17.47 13.19
CA ASP A 137 19.57 -16.87 13.61
C ASP A 137 19.52 -15.36 13.49
N TYR A 138 19.07 -14.87 12.33
CA TYR A 138 19.00 -13.45 11.98
C TYR A 138 17.67 -13.08 11.34
N VAL A 139 17.24 -11.84 11.56
CA VAL A 139 16.08 -11.22 10.90
C VAL A 139 16.58 -10.16 9.91
N ALA A 140 16.10 -10.22 8.67
CA ALA A 140 16.50 -9.34 7.58
C ALA A 140 15.33 -8.46 7.11
N HIS A 141 15.45 -7.15 7.32
CA HIS A 141 14.48 -6.14 6.87
C HIS A 141 15.21 -4.83 6.53
N ASP A 142 14.53 -3.85 5.92
CA ASP A 142 15.12 -2.51 5.78
C ASP A 142 15.33 -1.83 7.15
N ASP A 143 16.34 -0.98 7.25
CA ASP A 143 16.80 -0.42 8.54
C ASP A 143 15.88 0.66 9.12
N ALA A 144 14.92 1.15 8.34
CA ALA A 144 14.02 2.19 8.79
C ALA A 144 13.21 1.69 10.01
N PRO A 145 13.05 2.51 11.06
CA PRO A 145 12.22 2.15 12.20
C PRO A 145 10.80 1.81 11.75
N TYR A 146 10.28 0.65 12.16
CA TYR A 146 8.95 0.23 11.77
C TYR A 146 7.97 0.44 12.92
N ILE A 147 7.25 1.55 12.84
CA ILE A 147 6.24 1.94 13.84
C ILE A 147 4.91 1.29 13.49
N ALA A 148 4.45 0.35 14.31
CA ALA A 148 3.11 -0.18 14.17
C ALA A 148 2.11 0.94 14.56
N LYS A 149 1.32 1.43 13.60
CA LYS A 149 0.20 2.33 13.91
C LYS A 149 -0.83 1.54 14.70
N GLN A 150 -0.73 1.56 16.03
CA GLN A 150 -1.84 1.17 16.87
C GLN A 150 -2.93 2.24 16.67
N ILE A 151 -3.96 1.92 15.89
CA ILE A 151 -5.21 2.69 15.97
C ILE A 151 -5.70 2.43 17.39
N LYS A 152 -5.49 3.41 18.29
CA LYS A 152 -6.15 3.43 19.59
C LYS A 152 -7.63 3.25 19.29
N ARG A 153 -8.21 2.14 19.76
CA ARG A 153 -9.67 2.07 19.86
C ARG A 153 -10.03 3.23 20.79
N ASN A 154 -10.81 4.18 20.30
CA ASN A 154 -11.58 5.02 21.19
C ASN A 154 -12.59 4.09 21.84
N ASP A 155 -12.17 3.42 22.90
CA ASP A 155 -13.09 2.88 23.88
C ASP A 155 -13.61 4.12 24.64
N GLU A 156 -14.52 4.86 24.00
CA GLU A 156 -15.43 5.76 24.70
C GLU A 156 -16.45 4.85 25.38
N ASP A 157 -16.12 4.39 26.59
CA ASP A 157 -17.10 4.04 27.61
C ASP A 157 -16.43 4.05 29.00
N HIS A 158 -16.87 5.04 29.80
CA HIS A 158 -16.72 5.17 31.26
C HIS A 158 -15.33 5.07 31.91
N ASN A 159 -14.78 6.21 32.36
CA ASN A 159 -14.94 6.65 33.77
C ASN A 159 -14.26 8.02 34.01
N ASN A 160 -15.03 8.97 34.55
CA ASN A 160 -14.52 10.25 35.04
C ASN A 160 -13.96 10.08 36.46
N ASN A 161 -12.94 10.89 36.76
CA ASN A 161 -12.33 11.21 38.06
C ASN A 161 -11.27 10.25 38.61
N SER A 162 -10.00 10.70 38.55
CA SER A 162 -9.31 11.25 39.73
C SER A 162 -7.89 11.72 39.37
N ASN A 163 -7.60 12.99 39.69
CA ASN A 163 -6.26 13.58 39.80
C ASN A 163 -5.32 12.71 40.65
N VAL A 164 -4.11 12.39 40.16
CA VAL A 164 -2.90 12.22 40.99
C VAL A 164 -1.64 12.53 40.13
N ASP A 165 -1.04 13.68 40.45
CA ASP A 165 0.37 14.04 40.55
C ASP A 165 1.36 13.90 39.37
N ASN A 166 1.74 15.09 38.91
CA ASN A 166 3.08 15.42 38.39
C ASN A 166 4.15 15.04 39.42
N ILE A 167 5.10 14.16 39.05
CA ILE A 167 6.40 14.11 39.71
C ILE A 167 7.51 14.29 38.68
N THR A 168 8.20 15.39 38.90
CA THR A 168 9.42 15.91 38.28
C THR A 168 10.58 14.92 38.33
N SER A 169 11.36 14.96 37.26
CA SER A 169 12.71 14.44 37.05
C SER A 169 13.60 14.26 38.28
N ASN A 170 14.36 13.17 38.33
CA ASN A 170 15.73 13.20 38.81
C ASN A 170 16.64 12.25 38.03
N SER A 171 17.83 12.78 37.75
CA SER A 171 18.92 12.34 36.88
C SER A 171 19.64 11.07 37.34
N ASN A 172 20.06 10.25 36.37
CA ASN A 172 21.42 9.73 36.29
C ASN A 172 21.82 9.67 34.81
N SER A 173 22.70 10.59 34.42
CA SER A 173 23.40 10.61 33.14
C SER A 173 24.54 9.60 33.20
N GLU A 174 24.43 8.55 32.41
CA GLU A 174 25.52 7.81 31.73
C GLU A 174 24.95 6.46 31.28
N ASP A 175 24.22 6.44 30.16
CA ASP A 175 24.09 5.27 29.29
C ASP A 175 23.51 5.69 27.93
N LEU A 176 24.12 5.14 26.88
CA LEU A 176 24.01 5.46 25.46
C LEU A 176 22.57 5.49 24.90
N ALA A 177 22.31 6.49 24.05
CA ALA A 177 21.35 6.50 22.92
C ALA A 177 19.98 5.85 23.18
N CYS A 178 18.99 6.69 23.51
CA CYS A 178 17.61 6.28 23.72
C CYS A 178 17.09 5.38 22.59
N ALA A 179 16.73 4.16 22.95
CA ALA A 179 16.06 3.22 22.09
C ALA A 179 14.74 3.83 21.57
N ASN A 180 14.51 3.77 20.26
CA ASN A 180 13.19 3.98 19.69
C ASN A 180 12.26 2.89 20.26
N GLU A 181 11.52 3.18 21.33
CA GLU A 181 10.50 2.28 21.89
C GLU A 181 9.41 1.91 20.86
N ASP A 182 9.30 2.70 19.79
CA ASP A 182 8.31 2.53 18.73
C ASP A 182 8.74 1.57 17.59
N ASP A 183 9.98 1.06 17.56
CA ASP A 183 10.44 0.13 16.52
C ASP A 183 10.18 -1.33 16.90
N ILE A 184 9.32 -2.03 16.15
CA ILE A 184 9.00 -3.45 16.40
C ILE A 184 10.24 -4.36 16.28
N TYR A 185 11.28 -3.94 15.55
CA TYR A 185 12.54 -4.67 15.42
C TYR A 185 13.60 -4.20 16.45
N GLY A 186 13.29 -3.23 17.30
CA GLY A 186 14.27 -2.58 18.18
C GLY A 186 14.99 -3.56 19.11
N TRP A 187 14.28 -4.57 19.62
CA TRP A 187 14.90 -5.59 20.48
C TRP A 187 15.83 -6.54 19.70
N LEU A 188 15.52 -6.83 18.43
CA LEU A 188 16.38 -7.64 17.55
C LEU A 188 17.66 -6.89 17.18
N LYS A 189 17.54 -5.58 16.93
CA LYS A 189 18.68 -4.68 16.71
C LYS A 189 19.62 -4.67 17.92
N ARG A 190 19.08 -4.48 19.13
CA ARG A 190 19.87 -4.54 20.39
C ARG A 190 20.52 -5.90 20.64
N ALA A 191 19.84 -6.99 20.26
CA ALA A 191 20.38 -8.34 20.41
C ALA A 191 21.41 -8.73 19.34
N GLY A 192 21.75 -7.85 18.40
CA GLY A 192 22.67 -8.15 17.29
C GLY A 192 22.13 -9.18 16.30
N LYS A 193 20.81 -9.43 16.31
CA LYS A 193 20.13 -10.41 15.44
C LYS A 193 19.52 -9.79 14.18
N PHE A 194 19.52 -8.47 14.06
CA PHE A 194 18.98 -7.77 12.90
C PHE A 194 20.06 -7.55 11.82
N LYS A 195 19.70 -7.79 10.56
CA LYS A 195 20.55 -7.54 9.39
C LYS A 195 19.81 -6.63 8.40
N ALA A 196 20.33 -5.43 8.21
CA ALA A 196 19.70 -4.44 7.33
C ALA A 196 19.81 -4.86 5.85
N THR A 197 18.71 -4.68 5.12
CA THR A 197 18.65 -4.77 3.65
C THR A 197 18.39 -3.39 3.04
N GLN A 198 18.74 -3.23 1.77
CA GLN A 198 18.57 -1.98 1.05
C GLN A 198 17.31 -2.01 0.18
N ARG A 199 16.50 -0.95 0.29
CA ARG A 199 15.32 -0.77 -0.53
C ARG A 199 15.71 -0.47 -1.98
N THR A 200 14.97 -1.03 -2.94
CA THR A 200 15.15 -0.68 -4.36
C THR A 200 14.40 0.61 -4.67
N GLN A 201 15.10 1.60 -5.19
CA GLN A 201 14.51 2.89 -5.59
C GLN A 201 13.65 2.76 -6.85
N GLY A 202 12.59 3.58 -6.95
CA GLY A 202 11.73 3.65 -8.13
C GLY A 202 10.77 2.47 -8.34
N VAL A 203 10.57 1.63 -7.31
CA VAL A 203 9.57 0.55 -7.32
C VAL A 203 8.99 0.32 -5.92
N SER A 204 7.67 0.31 -5.82
CA SER A 204 6.92 -0.09 -4.62
C SER A 204 5.49 -0.46 -4.99
N THR A 205 4.77 -1.16 -4.10
CA THR A 205 3.33 -1.45 -4.26
C THR A 205 2.54 -0.16 -4.51
N THR A 206 2.79 0.89 -3.71
CA THR A 206 2.15 2.20 -3.87
C THR A 206 2.45 2.82 -5.24
N ASP A 207 3.69 2.78 -5.68
CA ASP A 207 4.09 3.32 -6.99
C ASP A 207 3.43 2.55 -8.15
N LEU A 208 3.38 1.22 -8.08
CA LEU A 208 2.65 0.41 -9.07
C LEU A 208 1.16 0.77 -9.11
N ILE A 209 0.52 0.90 -7.95
CA ILE A 209 -0.88 1.32 -7.86
C ILE A 209 -1.07 2.72 -8.46
N VAL A 210 -0.19 3.67 -8.12
CA VAL A 210 -0.26 5.04 -8.64
C VAL A 210 -0.13 5.06 -10.17
N ARG A 211 0.79 4.28 -10.75
CA ARG A 211 0.95 4.17 -12.21
C ARG A 211 -0.30 3.59 -12.87
N ILE A 212 -0.91 2.56 -12.29
CA ILE A 212 -2.16 1.97 -12.79
C ILE A 212 -3.30 3.01 -12.73
N LEU A 213 -3.44 3.71 -11.61
CA LEU A 213 -4.49 4.71 -11.42
C LEU A 213 -4.34 5.92 -12.34
N GLN A 214 -3.11 6.39 -12.57
CA GLN A 214 -2.83 7.49 -13.52
C GLN A 214 -3.22 7.09 -14.94
N ASN A 215 -2.80 5.89 -15.39
CA ASN A 215 -3.18 5.38 -16.70
C ASN A 215 -4.70 5.17 -16.83
N TYR A 216 -5.37 4.80 -15.74
CA TYR A 216 -6.81 4.68 -15.69
C TYR A 216 -7.50 6.05 -15.81
N GLU A 217 -7.12 7.06 -15.03
CA GLU A 217 -7.67 8.42 -15.17
C GLU A 217 -7.47 8.96 -16.60
N ASP A 218 -6.32 8.65 -17.21
CA ASP A 218 -6.02 9.04 -18.59
C ASP A 218 -6.85 8.29 -19.63
N TYR A 219 -7.06 6.99 -19.42
CA TYR A 219 -7.96 6.20 -20.22
C TYR A 219 -9.39 6.76 -20.16
N VAL A 220 -9.90 7.01 -18.95
CA VAL A 220 -11.26 7.51 -18.73
C VAL A 220 -11.49 8.82 -19.45
N ASP A 221 -10.59 9.79 -19.32
CA ASP A 221 -10.80 11.06 -19.98
C ASP A 221 -10.73 10.96 -21.51
N ARG A 222 -9.80 10.18 -22.08
CA ARG A 222 -9.75 9.96 -23.53
C ARG A 222 -11.03 9.30 -24.04
N SER A 223 -11.60 8.38 -23.27
CA SER A 223 -12.87 7.73 -23.61
C SER A 223 -14.04 8.71 -23.54
N LEU A 224 -14.12 9.55 -22.50
CA LEU A 224 -15.13 10.59 -22.38
C LEU A 224 -15.03 11.63 -23.51
N GLN A 225 -13.81 12.02 -23.93
CA GLN A 225 -13.59 12.91 -25.07
C GLN A 225 -14.05 12.32 -26.39
N ARG A 226 -14.01 10.99 -26.54
CA ARG A 226 -14.54 10.27 -27.70
C ARG A 226 -16.06 10.08 -27.67
N GLY A 227 -16.73 10.57 -26.61
CA GLY A 227 -18.18 10.47 -26.45
C GLY A 227 -18.67 9.18 -25.81
N ILE A 228 -17.77 8.34 -25.29
CA ILE A 228 -18.14 7.13 -24.54
C ILE A 228 -18.82 7.56 -23.23
N THR A 229 -19.96 6.97 -22.90
CA THR A 229 -20.71 7.36 -21.70
C THR A 229 -20.06 6.81 -20.41
N PRO A 230 -20.18 7.49 -19.26
CA PRO A 230 -19.63 7.00 -17.99
C PRO A 230 -20.14 5.61 -17.59
N ASN A 231 -21.39 5.28 -17.95
CA ASN A 231 -22.01 4.00 -17.66
C ASN A 231 -21.33 2.85 -18.41
N GLU A 232 -20.91 3.07 -19.67
CA GLU A 232 -20.16 2.08 -20.46
C GLU A 232 -18.76 1.82 -19.90
N LEU A 233 -18.18 2.79 -19.18
CA LEU A 233 -16.88 2.65 -18.54
C LEU A 233 -16.95 2.03 -17.14
N ASN A 234 -18.16 1.69 -16.66
CA ASN A 234 -18.46 1.26 -15.30
C ASN A 234 -17.94 2.25 -14.23
N ILE A 235 -18.14 3.54 -14.48
CA ILE A 235 -17.66 4.62 -13.61
C ILE A 235 -18.85 5.42 -13.11
N GLY A 236 -18.89 5.62 -11.80
CA GLY A 236 -19.88 6.51 -11.19
C GLY A 236 -19.80 7.92 -11.78
N TYR A 237 -20.97 8.52 -12.04
CA TYR A 237 -21.10 9.85 -12.64
C TYR A 237 -20.25 10.92 -11.94
N MET A 238 -20.18 10.88 -10.60
CA MET A 238 -19.37 11.80 -9.81
C MET A 238 -17.86 11.69 -10.11
N LYS A 239 -17.35 10.47 -10.27
CA LYS A 239 -15.93 10.24 -10.54
C LYS A 239 -15.56 10.68 -11.96
N ALA A 240 -16.43 10.44 -12.94
CA ALA A 240 -16.27 10.96 -14.30
C ALA A 240 -16.23 12.50 -14.32
N ASN A 241 -17.15 13.16 -13.61
CA ASN A 241 -17.18 14.61 -13.49
C ASN A 241 -15.92 15.17 -12.80
N GLN A 242 -15.45 14.52 -11.74
CA GLN A 242 -14.23 14.92 -11.05
C GLN A 242 -13.01 14.87 -11.98
N ILE A 243 -12.89 13.81 -12.79
CA ILE A 243 -11.78 13.66 -13.76
C ILE A 243 -11.83 14.76 -14.82
N GLN A 244 -13.01 15.05 -15.38
CA GLN A 244 -13.17 16.14 -16.36
C GLN A 244 -12.83 17.50 -15.75
N MET A 245 -13.22 17.76 -14.50
CA MET A 245 -12.94 19.02 -13.81
C MET A 245 -11.45 19.20 -13.53
N LYS A 246 -10.78 18.16 -13.01
CA LYS A 246 -9.34 18.14 -12.75
C LYS A 246 -8.54 18.48 -14.01
N ARG A 247 -8.91 17.89 -15.16
CA ARG A 247 -8.26 18.16 -16.45
C ARG A 247 -8.61 19.53 -17.03
N GLY A 248 -9.82 20.03 -16.78
CA GLY A 248 -10.21 21.40 -17.12
C GLY A 248 -9.29 22.43 -16.45
N ILE A 249 -8.95 22.21 -15.19
CA ILE A 249 -8.03 23.06 -14.41
C ILE A 249 -6.59 22.94 -14.95
N GLN A 250 -6.11 21.73 -15.21
CA GLN A 250 -4.76 21.51 -15.75
C GLN A 250 -4.54 22.19 -17.10
N ARG A 251 -5.48 22.04 -18.05
CA ARG A 251 -5.42 22.73 -19.36
C ARG A 251 -5.43 24.24 -19.23
N TRP A 252 -6.14 24.78 -18.24
CA TRP A 252 -6.12 26.21 -17.96
C TRP A 252 -4.76 26.65 -17.43
N GLY A 253 -4.20 25.91 -16.47
CA GLY A 253 -2.85 26.17 -15.93
C GLY A 253 -1.77 26.17 -17.02
N GLU A 254 -1.76 25.16 -17.91
CA GLU A 254 -0.82 25.09 -19.03
C GLU A 254 -0.90 26.29 -19.97
N LYS A 255 -2.12 26.76 -20.28
CA LYS A 255 -2.32 27.98 -21.09
C LYS A 255 -1.73 29.20 -20.40
N VAL A 256 -1.98 29.36 -19.10
CA VAL A 256 -1.44 30.49 -18.32
C VAL A 256 0.10 30.44 -18.30
N THR A 257 0.69 29.28 -18.03
CA THR A 257 2.14 29.10 -18.01
C THR A 257 2.76 29.38 -19.39
N ASN A 258 2.17 28.89 -20.47
CA ASN A 258 2.66 29.14 -21.83
C ASN A 258 2.66 30.63 -22.20
N GLU A 259 1.63 31.38 -21.81
CA GLU A 259 1.60 32.83 -22.04
C GLU A 259 2.63 33.57 -21.18
N LEU A 260 2.85 33.15 -19.93
CA LEU A 260 3.89 33.72 -19.07
C LEU A 260 5.30 33.46 -19.62
N THR A 261 5.59 32.23 -20.08
CA THR A 261 6.89 31.85 -20.65
C THR A 261 7.23 32.63 -21.92
N LYS A 262 6.24 32.95 -22.77
CA LYS A 262 6.46 33.79 -23.95
C LYS A 262 6.99 35.19 -23.59
N VAL A 263 6.66 35.70 -22.41
CA VAL A 263 7.00 37.05 -21.98
C VAL A 263 8.28 37.09 -21.14
N THR A 264 8.59 36.02 -20.40
CA THR A 264 9.85 35.93 -19.66
C THR A 264 11.06 35.65 -20.56
N LEU A 265 10.87 35.00 -21.71
CA LEU A 265 11.94 34.73 -22.69
C LEU A 265 12.19 35.87 -23.68
N THR A 266 11.42 36.96 -23.63
CA THR A 266 11.71 38.13 -24.47
C THR A 266 12.77 39.01 -23.81
N ASP A 267 14.02 38.89 -24.25
CA ASP A 267 15.18 39.72 -23.85
C ASP A 267 15.08 41.19 -24.33
N ARG A 268 13.97 41.87 -24.09
CA ARG A 268 13.77 43.29 -24.46
C ARG A 268 13.78 44.19 -23.23
N PRO A 269 14.48 45.36 -23.27
CA PRO A 269 14.65 46.20 -22.10
C PRO A 269 13.29 46.70 -21.58
N LEU A 270 13.10 46.55 -20.27
CA LEU A 270 11.93 46.97 -19.50
C LEU A 270 11.69 48.48 -19.68
N GLY A 271 10.63 48.80 -20.42
CA GLY A 271 10.07 50.15 -20.63
C GLY A 271 8.57 50.02 -20.95
N ILE A 272 7.90 51.12 -21.30
CA ILE A 272 6.42 51.26 -21.46
C ILE A 272 5.73 50.10 -22.26
N LYS A 273 6.45 49.39 -23.12
CA LYS A 273 5.97 48.18 -23.84
C LYS A 273 5.81 46.93 -22.97
N PHE A 274 6.48 46.86 -21.82
CA PHE A 274 6.36 45.79 -20.84
C PHE A 274 5.00 45.85 -20.14
N ASP A 275 4.56 47.04 -19.71
CA ASP A 275 3.26 47.24 -19.08
C ASP A 275 2.11 46.89 -20.05
N GLU A 276 2.24 47.24 -21.33
CA GLU A 276 1.28 46.86 -22.37
C GLU A 276 1.23 45.33 -22.59
N SER A 277 2.39 44.66 -22.51
CA SER A 277 2.47 43.20 -22.61
C SER A 277 1.85 42.51 -21.38
N VAL A 278 2.09 43.04 -20.18
CA VAL A 278 1.50 42.56 -18.92
C VAL A 278 -0.02 42.75 -18.92
N GLU A 279 -0.52 43.88 -19.43
CA GLU A 279 -1.95 44.15 -19.52
C GLU A 279 -2.65 43.24 -20.56
N ASN A 280 -1.96 42.93 -21.66
CA ASN A 280 -2.45 41.99 -22.65
C ASN A 280 -2.54 40.55 -22.08
N ILE A 281 -1.52 40.13 -21.31
CA ILE A 281 -1.53 38.87 -20.55
C ILE A 281 -2.67 38.86 -19.52
N ARG A 282 -2.83 39.94 -18.74
CA ARG A 282 -3.90 40.07 -17.74
C ARG A 282 -5.26 39.84 -18.37
N ASN A 283 -5.49 40.43 -19.54
CA ASN A 283 -6.72 40.27 -20.32
C ASN A 283 -6.87 38.84 -20.90
N GLN A 284 -5.78 38.20 -21.33
CA GLN A 284 -5.80 36.82 -21.83
C GLN A 284 -6.06 35.79 -20.71
N ILE A 285 -5.46 36.01 -19.55
CA ILE A 285 -5.67 35.23 -18.32
C ILE A 285 -7.11 35.41 -17.84
N HIS A 286 -7.62 36.65 -17.78
CA HIS A 286 -9.02 36.92 -17.42
C HIS A 286 -9.99 36.20 -18.37
N LYS A 287 -9.80 36.31 -19.69
CA LYS A 287 -10.65 35.59 -20.67
C LYS A 287 -10.59 34.08 -20.49
N SER A 288 -9.39 33.52 -20.25
CA SER A 288 -9.19 32.09 -20.02
C SER A 288 -9.84 31.62 -18.71
N PHE A 289 -9.73 32.44 -17.66
CA PHE A 289 -10.34 32.20 -16.36
C PHE A 289 -11.86 32.28 -16.44
N ASP A 290 -12.42 33.26 -17.13
CA ASP A 290 -13.88 33.40 -17.30
C ASP A 290 -14.47 32.26 -18.14
N ALA A 291 -13.75 31.80 -19.16
CA ALA A 291 -14.14 30.62 -19.92
C ALA A 291 -14.15 29.38 -19.03
N TRP A 292 -13.10 29.18 -18.23
CA TRP A 292 -13.04 28.09 -17.24
C TRP A 292 -14.14 28.21 -16.19
N ARG A 293 -14.42 29.41 -15.67
CA ARG A 293 -15.45 29.70 -14.67
C ARG A 293 -16.86 29.39 -15.18
N LYS A 294 -17.16 29.73 -16.44
CA LYS A 294 -18.43 29.38 -17.11
C LYS A 294 -18.58 27.86 -17.28
N VAL A 295 -17.50 27.19 -17.66
CA VAL A 295 -17.48 25.73 -17.79
C VAL A 295 -17.69 25.09 -16.42
N SER A 296 -16.92 25.48 -15.40
CA SER A 296 -17.00 25.00 -14.02
C SER A 296 -18.39 25.23 -13.40
N LYS A 297 -19.01 26.39 -13.63
CA LYS A 297 -20.36 26.70 -13.11
C LYS A 297 -21.43 25.74 -13.66
N ARG A 298 -21.42 25.43 -14.96
CA ARG A 298 -22.34 24.44 -15.55
C ARG A 298 -22.13 23.04 -14.97
N TYR A 299 -20.89 22.68 -14.65
CA TYR A 299 -20.58 21.40 -14.00
C TYR A 299 -21.04 21.35 -12.55
N LEU A 300 -20.86 22.42 -11.77
CA LEU A 300 -21.36 22.53 -10.40
C LEU A 300 -22.89 22.50 -10.36
N GLU A 301 -23.56 23.12 -11.34
CA GLU A 301 -25.02 23.04 -11.49
C GLU A 301 -25.48 21.60 -11.82
N GLY A 302 -24.76 20.87 -12.69
CA GLY A 302 -25.02 19.45 -12.96
C GLY A 302 -24.76 18.53 -11.76
N PHE A 303 -23.71 18.80 -11.00
CA PHE A 303 -23.41 18.13 -9.73
C PHE A 303 -24.52 18.37 -8.69
N ALA A 304 -24.93 19.62 -8.49
CA ALA A 304 -26.01 19.99 -7.57
C ALA A 304 -27.35 19.32 -7.93
N ARG A 305 -27.68 19.24 -9.23
CA ARG A 305 -28.86 18.52 -9.72
C ARG A 305 -28.85 17.02 -9.45
N THR A 306 -27.68 16.42 -9.22
CA THR A 306 -27.58 15.00 -8.84
C THR A 306 -27.97 14.79 -7.37
N PHE A 307 -27.93 15.84 -6.54
CA PHE A 307 -28.37 15.83 -5.14
C PHE A 307 -29.80 16.38 -4.94
N ASP A 308 -30.40 17.04 -5.95
CA ASP A 308 -31.76 17.56 -5.89
C ASP A 308 -32.87 16.48 -5.74
N PRO A 309 -32.82 15.29 -6.37
CA PRO A 309 -33.83 14.25 -6.17
C PRO A 309 -33.84 13.68 -4.76
N MET A 310 -32.73 13.81 -4.04
CA MET A 310 -32.61 13.40 -2.65
C MET A 310 -33.27 14.43 -1.72
N ARG A 311 -33.27 15.72 -2.10
CA ARG A 311 -33.88 16.80 -1.32
C ARG A 311 -35.41 16.78 -1.36
N SER A 312 -36.04 16.29 -2.43
CA SER A 312 -37.49 16.08 -2.49
C SER A 312 -37.93 14.89 -1.64
N LEU A 313 -37.14 13.81 -1.57
CA LEU A 313 -37.41 12.66 -0.69
C LEU A 313 -37.29 13.00 0.80
N PHE A 314 -36.44 13.97 1.17
CA PHE A 314 -36.33 14.48 2.55
C PHE A 314 -37.30 15.61 2.89
N ARG A 315 -38.15 16.06 1.95
CA ARG A 315 -39.13 17.13 2.18
C ARG A 315 -40.55 16.63 2.42
N GLU A 316 -40.85 15.38 2.09
CA GLU A 316 -42.19 14.78 2.25
C GLU A 316 -42.48 14.23 3.66
N ASN A 317 -41.48 14.19 4.57
CA ASN A 317 -41.62 13.71 5.95
C ASN A 317 -41.68 14.80 7.03
N ARG A 318 -42.10 16.03 6.70
CA ARG A 318 -42.50 17.01 7.73
C ARG A 318 -44.00 17.23 7.67
N SER A 319 -44.71 16.48 8.52
CA SER A 319 -46.10 16.74 8.91
C SER A 319 -46.27 18.20 9.34
N PRO A 320 -47.39 18.86 9.02
CA PRO A 320 -47.68 20.19 9.52
C PRO A 320 -48.04 20.09 11.01
N ASP A 321 -47.27 20.78 11.86
CA ASP A 321 -47.56 20.90 13.29
C ASP A 321 -48.94 21.53 13.50
N ILE A 322 -49.72 20.84 14.33
CA ILE A 322 -51.01 21.26 14.84
C ILE A 322 -50.77 22.43 15.81
N TYR A 323 -51.36 23.59 15.53
CA TYR A 323 -51.66 24.61 16.52
C TYR A 323 -53.09 25.11 16.27
N SER A 324 -54.02 24.74 17.15
CA SER A 324 -55.30 25.44 17.33
C SER A 324 -55.19 26.29 18.60
N PRO A 325 -55.60 27.57 18.58
CA PRO A 325 -55.76 28.36 19.79
C PRO A 325 -57.19 28.25 20.37
N ASN A 326 -57.21 28.18 21.70
CA ASN A 326 -58.32 28.28 22.67
C ASN A 326 -59.19 27.06 22.91
#